data_AF-A0A377RYG4-F1
#
_entry.id   AF-A0A377RYG4-F1
#
_cell.length_a   1.000
_cell.length_b   1.000
_cell.length_c   1.000
_cell.angle_alpha   90.00
_cell.angle_beta   90.00
_cell.angle_gamma   90.00
#
_symmetry.space_group_name_H-M   'P 1'
#
loop_
_entity.id
_entity.type
_entity.pdbx_description
1 polymer ?
#
loop_
_entity_poly.entity_id
_entity_poly.type
_entity_poly.pdbx_seq_one_letter_code
_entity_poly.pdbx_strand_id
1 'polypeptide(L)'
;MEFDQLDLQKALKILDALPQTIKELLSKHEIKKEELEPTLTPKPTPTKEPQTTPTPCKDLVVSTPKDKTYITYNNNANKVNLGKLSEREANLLFAIFQRLKDQGNTLIRFEPQDLKRMIMVKSNLTNRQLLQVLKNLLDNISGANFWIIREHVENGEVYEDHTSYMLFKQFEIRIHKPTQTIEYLDVQLNDSYQYLLNNLGMGGQYTSFKLLEFQRVRGKYAKTLYRLLKQYKSTGILSVEWTQFRELLDIPKDYDMTNIDKFVLKIALKELRKIYPFEHLSYKKERRSHDKRKVTHIDFYFEQLPEGENKKQKQANKQRAQRDIKLVAWDIHNQIAKRNAKATMEARFLELKTLIGYQFRHNNGTILKIDNATFEKNQMFLHVLTNKNSQKFLVSNKAFALELLFVNGYSLKKDNLLEEIDPPSIHPITNEPIKEFAQYIGKTIHITNNNVDQCPEGITSYLKITRIVKLNDNRICVSVQDVDKPDKLLKPFIAKDEKHLKNWFKKHYR
;
A
#
# COMPACT_ATOMS: atom_id res chain seq x y z
N MET A 1 7.00 13.20 -3.86
CA MET A 1 7.82 12.67 -2.77
C MET A 1 8.82 11.74 -3.41
N GLU A 2 10.05 12.21 -3.61
CA GLU A 2 11.16 11.33 -3.94
C GLU A 2 11.48 10.53 -2.68
N PHE A 3 11.49 9.21 -2.80
CA PHE A 3 11.96 8.34 -1.74
C PHE A 3 13.48 8.37 -1.73
N ASP A 4 14.08 8.72 -0.60
CA ASP A 4 15.52 8.68 -0.35
C ASP A 4 16.02 7.22 -0.41
N GLN A 5 17.25 7.01 -0.88
CA GLN A 5 17.98 5.75 -0.83
C GLN A 5 18.00 5.11 0.57
N LEU A 6 17.95 5.93 1.63
CA LEU A 6 17.81 5.52 3.02
C LEU A 6 16.43 4.91 3.33
N ASP A 7 15.36 5.42 2.72
CA ASP A 7 14.01 4.86 2.88
C ASP A 7 13.87 3.52 2.16
N LEU A 8 14.54 3.38 1.01
CA LEU A 8 14.65 2.13 0.27
C LEU A 8 15.42 1.06 1.05
N GLN A 9 16.52 1.43 1.72
CA GLN A 9 17.26 0.51 2.59
C GLN A 9 16.48 0.10 3.84
N LYS A 10 15.71 1.02 4.44
CA LYS A 10 14.83 0.70 5.58
C LYS A 10 13.71 -0.26 5.14
N ALA A 11 13.12 -0.04 3.98
CA ALA A 11 12.10 -0.94 3.42
C ALA A 11 12.67 -2.34 3.12
N LEU A 12 13.88 -2.44 2.56
CA LEU A 12 14.56 -3.73 2.33
C LEU A 12 14.84 -4.47 3.65
N LYS A 13 15.32 -3.77 4.68
CA LYS A 13 15.56 -4.38 6.00
C LYS A 13 14.28 -4.89 6.66
N ILE A 14 13.14 -4.22 6.43
CA ILE A 14 11.82 -4.67 6.91
C ILE A 14 11.37 -5.92 6.15
N LEU A 15 11.62 -5.99 4.83
CA LEU A 15 11.28 -7.14 3.99
C LEU A 15 12.12 -8.38 4.36
N ASP A 16 13.40 -8.18 4.67
CA ASP A 16 14.32 -9.25 5.08
C ASP A 16 13.99 -9.81 6.46
N ALA A 17 13.37 -9.01 7.33
CA ALA A 17 12.95 -9.41 8.67
C ALA A 17 11.60 -10.16 8.72
N LEU A 18 10.93 -10.36 7.57
CA LEU A 18 9.66 -11.11 7.52
C LEU A 18 9.91 -12.62 7.72
N PRO A 19 9.03 -13.31 8.48
CA PRO A 19 9.08 -14.77 8.65
C PRO A 19 9.09 -15.54 7.33
N GLN A 20 9.79 -16.67 7.29
CA GLN A 20 9.93 -17.53 6.10
C GLN A 20 8.56 -17.94 5.51
N THR A 21 7.56 -18.16 6.35
CA THR A 21 6.16 -18.45 5.95
C THR A 21 5.45 -17.27 5.27
N ILE A 22 5.79 -16.03 5.63
CA ILE A 22 5.29 -14.84 4.93
C ILE A 22 6.06 -14.62 3.63
N LYS A 23 7.37 -14.88 3.61
CA LYS A 23 8.18 -14.89 2.37
C LYS A 23 7.70 -15.97 1.39
N GLU A 24 7.31 -17.15 1.87
CA GLU A 24 6.67 -18.20 1.08
C GLU A 24 5.26 -17.84 0.62
N LEU A 25 4.47 -17.12 1.42
CA LEU A 25 3.16 -16.59 0.98
C LEU A 25 3.32 -15.48 -0.08
N LEU A 26 4.40 -14.69 0.00
CA LEU A 26 4.77 -13.70 -1.01
C LEU A 26 5.39 -14.33 -2.26
N SER A 27 6.11 -15.46 -2.15
CA SER A 27 6.61 -16.22 -3.30
C SER A 27 5.55 -17.09 -3.96
N LYS A 28 4.53 -17.54 -3.23
CA LYS A 28 3.29 -18.12 -3.79
C LYS A 28 2.44 -17.09 -4.54
N HIS A 29 2.68 -15.79 -4.31
CA HIS A 29 2.29 -14.69 -5.19
C HIS A 29 3.35 -14.42 -6.27
N GLU A 30 4.05 -15.45 -6.74
CA GLU A 30 4.79 -15.36 -8.00
C GLU A 30 3.84 -14.77 -9.03
N ILE A 31 4.17 -13.55 -9.46
CA ILE A 31 3.47 -12.83 -10.51
C ILE A 31 3.59 -13.76 -11.72
N LYS A 32 2.53 -14.51 -12.03
CA LYS A 32 2.38 -15.09 -13.37
C LYS A 32 2.39 -13.89 -14.30
N LYS A 33 3.54 -13.64 -14.91
CA LYS A 33 3.73 -12.66 -15.98
C LYS A 33 2.97 -13.25 -17.17
N GLU A 34 1.69 -12.93 -17.23
CA GLU A 34 0.84 -13.35 -18.33
C GLU A 34 1.20 -12.46 -19.52
N GLU A 35 1.87 -13.05 -20.50
CA GLU A 35 2.11 -12.41 -21.79
C GLU A 35 0.75 -12.38 -22.51
N LEU A 36 0.17 -11.18 -22.67
CA LEU A 36 -1.18 -11.03 -23.21
C LEU A 36 -1.19 -11.18 -24.74
N GLU A 37 -0.39 -12.09 -25.32
CA GLU A 37 -0.15 -12.13 -26.76
C GLU A 37 -1.44 -11.98 -27.59
N PRO A 38 -1.41 -11.28 -28.74
CA PRO A 38 -2.59 -10.90 -29.52
C PRO A 38 -3.22 -12.08 -30.28
N THR A 39 -3.43 -13.19 -29.56
CA THR A 39 -3.81 -14.49 -30.10
C THR A 39 -5.07 -14.97 -29.38
N LEU A 40 -6.09 -15.30 -30.18
CA LEU A 40 -7.40 -15.72 -29.71
C LEU A 40 -7.51 -17.24 -29.83
N THR A 41 -7.62 -17.94 -28.70
CA THR A 41 -7.92 -19.39 -28.67
C THR A 41 -9.44 -19.62 -28.54
N PRO A 42 -10.10 -20.21 -29.54
CA PRO A 42 -11.55 -20.40 -29.52
C PRO A 42 -11.97 -21.61 -28.66
N LYS A 43 -13.15 -21.53 -28.04
CA LYS A 43 -13.90 -22.69 -27.49
C LYS A 43 -15.18 -22.88 -28.31
N PRO A 44 -15.64 -24.12 -28.54
CA PRO A 44 -16.83 -24.39 -29.36
C PRO A 44 -18.08 -23.75 -28.74
N THR A 45 -18.91 -23.13 -29.58
CA THR A 45 -20.18 -22.50 -29.20
C THR A 45 -21.29 -23.09 -30.07
N PRO A 46 -22.47 -23.44 -29.51
CA PRO A 46 -23.56 -23.99 -30.31
C PRO A 46 -24.08 -22.94 -31.30
N THR A 47 -24.17 -23.33 -32.57
CA THR A 47 -24.68 -22.50 -33.65
C THR A 47 -26.21 -22.41 -33.54
N LYS A 48 -26.76 -21.22 -33.26
CA LYS A 48 -28.17 -20.93 -33.56
C LYS A 48 -28.32 -20.70 -35.06
N GLU A 49 -29.46 -21.10 -35.63
CA GLU A 49 -29.79 -20.84 -37.03
C GLU A 49 -29.65 -19.34 -37.37
N PRO A 50 -29.10 -18.97 -38.55
CA PRO A 50 -28.90 -17.59 -38.92
C PRO A 50 -30.24 -16.83 -38.98
N GLN A 51 -30.47 -15.93 -38.04
CA GLN A 51 -31.60 -15.02 -38.11
C GLN A 51 -31.26 -13.86 -39.06
N THR A 52 -31.97 -13.77 -40.18
CA THR A 52 -31.81 -12.69 -41.19
C THR A 52 -32.72 -11.50 -40.93
N THR A 53 -33.74 -11.65 -40.08
CA THR A 53 -34.64 -10.55 -39.70
C THR A 53 -34.05 -9.78 -38.51
N PRO A 54 -33.84 -8.46 -38.62
CA PRO A 54 -33.31 -7.64 -37.53
C PRO A 54 -34.27 -7.60 -36.34
N THR A 55 -33.76 -7.90 -35.14
CA THR A 55 -34.49 -7.74 -33.88
C THR A 55 -34.26 -6.34 -33.33
N PRO A 56 -35.29 -5.52 -33.04
CA PRO A 56 -35.11 -4.22 -32.42
C PRO A 56 -34.44 -4.32 -31.05
N CYS A 57 -33.49 -3.42 -30.75
CA CYS A 57 -32.76 -3.39 -29.48
C CYS A 57 -33.65 -3.32 -28.23
N LYS A 58 -34.84 -2.71 -28.37
CA LYS A 58 -35.84 -2.58 -27.29
C LYS A 58 -36.49 -3.92 -26.93
N ASP A 59 -36.54 -4.86 -27.87
CA ASP A 59 -37.24 -6.14 -27.75
C ASP A 59 -36.31 -7.27 -27.28
N LEU A 60 -35.03 -6.97 -27.04
CA LEU A 60 -34.06 -7.94 -26.55
C LEU A 60 -34.44 -8.44 -25.15
N VAL A 61 -34.58 -9.76 -25.02
CA VAL A 61 -34.79 -10.43 -23.73
C VAL A 61 -33.48 -10.37 -22.95
N VAL A 62 -33.45 -9.59 -21.87
CA VAL A 62 -32.28 -9.50 -20.99
C VAL A 62 -32.37 -10.60 -19.93
N SER A 63 -31.41 -11.53 -19.96
CA SER A 63 -31.32 -12.71 -19.09
C SER A 63 -31.30 -12.38 -17.59
N THR A 64 -30.65 -11.28 -17.16
CA THR A 64 -30.72 -10.80 -15.77
C THR A 64 -30.73 -9.26 -15.64
N PRO A 65 -31.30 -8.69 -14.55
CA PRO A 65 -31.22 -7.24 -14.29
C PRO A 65 -29.78 -6.70 -14.19
N LYS A 66 -28.80 -7.56 -13.82
CA LYS A 66 -27.38 -7.20 -13.80
C LYS A 66 -26.83 -6.94 -15.20
N ASP A 67 -27.33 -7.62 -16.23
CA ASP A 67 -26.89 -7.48 -17.62
C ASP A 67 -27.28 -6.13 -18.22
N LYS A 68 -28.28 -5.43 -17.67
CA LYS A 68 -28.59 -4.04 -18.04
C LYS A 68 -27.56 -3.04 -17.50
N THR A 69 -26.82 -3.38 -16.44
CA THR A 69 -25.95 -2.44 -15.72
C THR A 69 -24.46 -2.72 -15.92
N TYR A 70 -24.10 -4.00 -16.08
CA TYR A 70 -22.74 -4.46 -16.25
C TYR A 70 -22.50 -4.88 -17.69
N ILE A 71 -21.26 -4.69 -18.14
CA ILE A 71 -20.73 -5.34 -19.33
C ILE A 71 -19.84 -6.49 -18.85
N THR A 72 -19.97 -7.65 -19.49
CA THR A 72 -19.16 -8.85 -19.22
C THR A 72 -18.74 -9.47 -20.54
N TYR A 73 -17.47 -9.80 -20.70
CA TYR A 73 -16.91 -10.43 -21.90
C TYR A 73 -15.68 -11.26 -21.54
N ASN A 74 -15.29 -12.16 -22.43
CA ASN A 74 -14.11 -13.01 -22.29
C ASN A 74 -12.82 -12.18 -22.32
N ASN A 75 -11.85 -12.50 -21.46
CA ASN A 75 -10.56 -11.80 -21.39
C ASN A 75 -9.79 -11.75 -22.71
N ASN A 76 -10.04 -12.66 -23.64
CA ASN A 76 -9.47 -12.61 -24.99
C ASN A 76 -9.79 -11.31 -25.73
N ALA A 77 -10.94 -10.67 -25.47
CA ALA A 77 -11.24 -9.34 -26.02
C ALA A 77 -10.24 -8.28 -25.55
N ASN A 78 -9.55 -8.51 -24.42
CA ASN A 78 -8.56 -7.58 -23.90
C ASN A 78 -7.19 -7.67 -24.55
N LYS A 79 -6.90 -8.77 -25.24
CA LYS A 79 -5.65 -9.01 -25.99
C LYS A 79 -5.62 -8.25 -27.31
N VAL A 80 -6.78 -7.84 -27.81
CA VAL A 80 -6.91 -7.11 -29.07
C VAL A 80 -6.57 -5.63 -28.87
N ASN A 81 -5.83 -5.05 -29.81
CA ASN A 81 -5.51 -3.63 -29.81
C ASN A 81 -6.76 -2.78 -30.13
N LEU A 82 -7.40 -2.28 -29.07
CA LEU A 82 -8.50 -1.32 -29.14
C LEU A 82 -8.05 0.11 -28.76
N GLY A 83 -6.74 0.38 -28.72
CA GLY A 83 -6.16 1.65 -28.29
C GLY A 83 -6.41 2.82 -29.24
N LYS A 84 -6.77 2.53 -30.50
CA LYS A 84 -7.16 3.53 -31.52
C LYS A 84 -8.53 4.16 -31.25
N LEU A 85 -9.40 3.45 -30.52
CA LEU A 85 -10.76 3.91 -30.28
C LEU A 85 -10.77 5.23 -29.50
N SER A 86 -11.53 6.19 -30.01
CA SER A 86 -11.86 7.40 -29.26
C SER A 86 -12.76 7.08 -28.05
N GLU A 87 -12.91 8.03 -27.14
CA GLU A 87 -13.81 7.84 -25.98
C GLU A 87 -15.23 7.47 -26.38
N ARG A 88 -15.73 8.06 -27.47
CA ARG A 88 -17.09 7.86 -27.98
C ARG A 88 -17.23 6.50 -28.64
N GLU A 89 -16.24 6.12 -29.44
CA GLU A 89 -16.18 4.82 -30.10
C GLU A 89 -16.10 3.68 -29.08
N ALA A 90 -15.23 3.81 -28.06
CA ALA A 90 -15.13 2.84 -26.99
C ALA A 90 -16.45 2.72 -26.19
N ASN A 91 -17.09 3.85 -25.86
CA ASN A 91 -18.40 3.83 -25.20
C ASN A 91 -19.45 3.07 -26.02
N LEU A 92 -19.50 3.34 -27.32
CA LEU A 92 -20.44 2.69 -28.22
C LEU A 92 -20.14 1.20 -28.36
N LEU A 93 -18.88 0.81 -28.55
CA LEU A 93 -18.48 -0.60 -28.67
C LEU A 93 -18.91 -1.43 -27.47
N PHE A 94 -18.55 -0.98 -26.25
CA PHE A 94 -18.86 -1.74 -25.05
C PHE A 94 -20.35 -1.70 -24.69
N ALA A 95 -21.10 -0.69 -25.16
CA ALA A 95 -22.55 -0.70 -25.07
C ALA A 95 -23.20 -1.67 -26.07
N ILE A 96 -22.68 -1.76 -27.29
CA ILE A 96 -23.10 -2.78 -28.28
C ILE A 96 -22.78 -4.18 -27.75
N PHE A 97 -21.58 -4.40 -27.18
CA PHE A 97 -21.23 -5.68 -26.56
C PHE A 97 -22.19 -6.08 -25.44
N GLN A 98 -22.67 -5.11 -24.65
CA GLN A 98 -23.65 -5.38 -23.60
C GLN A 98 -24.96 -5.89 -24.19
N ARG A 99 -25.34 -5.40 -25.37
CA ARG A 99 -26.58 -5.78 -26.07
C ARG A 99 -26.47 -7.08 -26.85
N LEU A 100 -25.27 -7.39 -27.36
CA LEU A 100 -24.98 -8.66 -28.03
C LEU A 100 -24.75 -9.82 -27.05
N LYS A 101 -24.46 -9.54 -25.78
CA LYS A 101 -24.25 -10.55 -24.74
C LYS A 101 -25.47 -11.47 -24.61
N ASP A 102 -25.18 -12.78 -24.60
CA ASP A 102 -26.15 -13.88 -24.53
C ASP A 102 -27.19 -13.89 -25.68
N GLN A 103 -26.95 -13.15 -26.77
CA GLN A 103 -27.80 -13.13 -27.96
C GLN A 103 -27.29 -14.05 -29.09
N GLY A 104 -26.15 -14.74 -28.90
CA GLY A 104 -25.57 -15.58 -29.94
C GLY A 104 -25.18 -14.78 -31.18
N ASN A 105 -25.73 -15.14 -32.35
CA ASN A 105 -25.57 -14.46 -33.64
C ASN A 105 -26.81 -13.65 -34.08
N THR A 106 -27.72 -13.29 -33.17
CA THR A 106 -28.89 -12.48 -33.54
C THR A 106 -28.46 -11.15 -34.17
N LEU A 107 -29.11 -10.79 -35.29
CA LEU A 107 -28.98 -9.49 -35.94
C LEU A 107 -29.78 -8.45 -35.14
N ILE A 108 -29.11 -7.45 -34.57
CA ILE A 108 -29.74 -6.46 -33.68
C ILE A 108 -29.81 -5.10 -34.37
N ARG A 109 -31.00 -4.49 -34.37
CA ARG A 109 -31.26 -3.15 -34.87
C ARG A 109 -31.24 -2.10 -33.76
N PHE A 110 -30.39 -1.09 -33.92
CA PHE A 110 -30.29 0.06 -33.03
C PHE A 110 -30.89 1.32 -33.68
N GLU A 111 -31.80 1.97 -32.97
CA GLU A 111 -32.33 3.25 -33.40
C GLU A 111 -31.36 4.41 -33.08
N PRO A 112 -31.45 5.56 -33.76
CA PRO A 112 -30.58 6.71 -33.51
C PRO A 112 -30.62 7.19 -32.05
N GLN A 113 -31.77 7.05 -31.38
CA GLN A 113 -31.90 7.41 -29.97
C GLN A 113 -31.09 6.47 -29.06
N ASP A 114 -31.04 5.18 -29.37
CA ASP A 114 -30.25 4.20 -28.62
C ASP A 114 -28.76 4.52 -28.75
N LEU A 115 -28.30 4.75 -29.98
CA LEU A 115 -26.92 5.11 -30.28
C LEU A 115 -26.47 6.38 -29.52
N LYS A 116 -27.32 7.41 -29.52
CA LYS A 116 -27.06 8.66 -28.78
C LYS A 116 -26.94 8.41 -27.27
N ARG A 117 -27.78 7.55 -26.68
CA ARG A 117 -27.69 7.17 -25.27
C ARG A 117 -26.40 6.39 -24.97
N MET A 118 -25.99 5.49 -25.86
CA MET A 118 -24.80 4.64 -25.67
C MET A 118 -23.47 5.41 -25.69
N ILE A 119 -23.39 6.51 -26.45
CA ILE A 119 -22.16 7.32 -26.51
C ILE A 119 -21.98 8.20 -25.25
N MET A 120 -23.05 8.43 -24.47
CA MET A 120 -23.11 9.32 -23.28
C MET A 120 -22.73 10.79 -23.56
N VAL A 121 -23.42 11.45 -24.48
CA VAL A 121 -23.17 12.88 -24.77
C VAL A 121 -24.06 13.80 -23.95
N LYS A 122 -23.47 14.84 -23.34
CA LYS A 122 -24.20 15.87 -22.58
C LYS A 122 -24.90 16.91 -23.48
N SER A 123 -24.45 17.07 -24.71
CA SER A 123 -25.03 17.92 -25.76
C SER A 123 -25.58 17.07 -26.91
N ASN A 124 -26.53 17.61 -27.67
CA ASN A 124 -27.10 16.91 -28.82
C ASN A 124 -26.04 16.75 -29.92
N LEU A 125 -25.60 15.51 -30.19
CA LEU A 125 -24.82 15.17 -31.38
C LEU A 125 -25.65 15.44 -32.64
N THR A 126 -25.04 16.09 -33.64
CA THR A 126 -25.65 16.17 -34.97
C THR A 126 -25.61 14.79 -35.65
N ASN A 127 -26.49 14.55 -36.64
CA ASN A 127 -26.48 13.30 -37.39
C ASN A 127 -25.14 13.04 -38.10
N ARG A 128 -24.49 14.10 -38.62
CA ARG A 128 -23.15 14.01 -39.21
C ARG A 128 -22.09 13.56 -38.21
N GLN A 129 -22.10 14.11 -37.00
CA GLN A 129 -21.15 13.70 -35.95
C GLN A 129 -21.41 12.26 -35.48
N LEU A 130 -22.67 11.85 -35.35
CA LEU A 130 -23.02 10.48 -35.00
C LEU A 130 -22.54 9.52 -36.09
N LEU A 131 -22.79 9.83 -37.36
CA LEU A 131 -22.33 9.03 -38.50
C LEU A 131 -20.81 8.89 -38.51
N GLN A 132 -20.06 9.97 -38.22
CA GLN A 132 -18.61 9.91 -38.15
C GLN A 132 -18.13 8.97 -37.05
N VAL A 133 -18.78 8.98 -35.87
CA VAL A 133 -18.45 8.04 -34.79
C VAL A 133 -18.71 6.59 -35.21
N LEU A 134 -19.80 6.31 -35.93
CA LEU A 134 -20.11 4.96 -36.43
C LEU A 134 -19.07 4.47 -37.46
N LYS A 135 -18.70 5.33 -38.41
CA LYS A 135 -17.69 5.01 -39.43
C LYS A 135 -16.31 4.79 -38.81
N ASN A 136 -15.86 5.71 -37.96
CA ASN A 136 -14.59 5.57 -37.26
C ASN A 136 -14.53 4.32 -36.38
N LEU A 137 -15.65 3.97 -35.72
CA LEU A 137 -15.73 2.74 -34.94
C LEU A 137 -15.49 1.51 -35.82
N LEU A 138 -16.14 1.44 -36.99
CA LEU A 138 -15.97 0.32 -37.92
C LEU A 138 -14.52 0.27 -38.44
N ASP A 139 -13.96 1.42 -38.86
CA ASP A 139 -12.59 1.49 -39.39
C ASP A 139 -11.57 1.05 -38.33
N ASN A 140 -11.71 1.54 -37.10
CA ASN A 140 -10.79 1.21 -36.00
C ASN A 140 -10.91 -0.24 -35.53
N ILE A 141 -12.11 -0.84 -35.58
CA ILE A 141 -12.30 -2.27 -35.26
C ILE A 141 -11.77 -3.14 -36.39
N SER A 142 -12.00 -2.75 -37.65
CA SER A 142 -11.51 -3.51 -38.81
C SER A 142 -9.98 -3.52 -38.87
N GLY A 143 -9.36 -2.42 -38.45
CA GLY A 143 -7.91 -2.32 -38.32
C GLY A 143 -7.34 -2.87 -37.01
N ALA A 144 -8.17 -3.39 -36.10
CA ALA A 144 -7.69 -4.08 -34.91
C ALA A 144 -7.37 -5.53 -35.28
N ASN A 145 -6.18 -6.01 -34.95
CA ASN A 145 -5.73 -7.36 -35.31
C ASN A 145 -6.45 -8.41 -34.44
N PHE A 146 -7.48 -9.06 -34.99
CA PHE A 146 -8.17 -10.21 -34.38
C PHE A 146 -7.65 -11.53 -34.96
N TRP A 147 -6.37 -11.82 -34.81
CA TRP A 147 -5.82 -13.11 -35.24
C TRP A 147 -6.28 -14.23 -34.30
N ILE A 148 -7.01 -15.19 -34.87
CA ILE A 148 -7.33 -16.46 -34.24
C ILE A 148 -6.23 -17.43 -34.64
N ILE A 149 -5.54 -17.97 -33.65
CA ILE A 149 -4.50 -18.96 -33.85
C ILE A 149 -5.05 -20.32 -33.46
N ARG A 150 -4.91 -21.30 -34.36
CA ARG A 150 -5.35 -22.68 -34.12
C ARG A 150 -4.21 -23.63 -34.42
N GLU A 151 -3.80 -24.38 -33.41
CA GLU A 151 -2.92 -25.51 -33.58
C GLU A 151 -3.74 -26.74 -33.95
N HIS A 152 -3.31 -27.47 -34.96
CA HIS A 152 -3.88 -28.76 -35.30
C HIS A 152 -2.79 -29.73 -35.78
N VAL A 153 -3.10 -31.03 -35.73
CA VAL A 153 -2.19 -32.07 -36.19
C VAL A 153 -2.71 -32.62 -37.50
N GLU A 154 -1.89 -32.54 -38.54
CA GLU A 154 -2.16 -33.14 -39.84
C GLU A 154 -0.97 -34.04 -40.20
N ASN A 155 -1.23 -35.30 -40.56
CA ASN A 155 -0.18 -36.28 -40.91
C ASN A 155 0.93 -36.47 -39.85
N GLY A 156 0.63 -36.24 -38.57
CA GLY A 156 1.60 -36.38 -37.47
C GLY A 156 2.50 -35.15 -37.25
N GLU A 157 2.32 -34.10 -38.04
CA GLU A 157 2.99 -32.80 -37.86
C GLU A 157 2.02 -31.77 -37.27
N VAL A 158 2.56 -30.83 -36.48
CA VAL A 158 1.78 -29.75 -35.87
C VAL A 158 1.80 -28.53 -36.79
N TYR A 159 0.62 -28.06 -37.17
CA TYR A 159 0.42 -26.87 -37.98
C TYR A 159 -0.24 -25.76 -37.14
N GLU A 160 0.10 -24.51 -37.45
CA GLU A 160 -0.46 -23.32 -36.82
C GLU A 160 -1.18 -22.46 -37.87
N ASP A 161 -2.50 -22.37 -37.76
CA ASP A 161 -3.32 -21.54 -38.64
C ASP A 161 -3.53 -20.16 -38.04
N HIS A 162 -3.16 -19.11 -38.78
CA HIS A 162 -3.47 -17.73 -38.44
C HIS A 162 -4.65 -17.26 -39.29
N THR A 163 -5.82 -17.14 -38.67
CA THR A 163 -7.03 -16.68 -39.37
C THR A 163 -7.54 -15.38 -38.77
N SER A 164 -7.89 -14.40 -39.62
CA SER A 164 -8.52 -13.16 -39.19
C SER A 164 -9.90 -13.02 -39.83
N TYR A 165 -10.91 -12.78 -38.99
CA TYR A 165 -12.26 -12.45 -39.42
C TYR A 165 -12.67 -11.07 -38.90
N MET A 166 -13.61 -10.41 -39.59
CA MET A 166 -14.23 -9.20 -39.07
C MET A 166 -15.03 -9.49 -37.79
N LEU A 167 -14.88 -8.66 -36.76
CA LEU A 167 -15.59 -8.81 -35.49
C LEU A 167 -17.11 -8.89 -35.68
N PHE A 168 -17.63 -8.00 -36.52
CA PHE A 168 -19.04 -7.98 -36.90
C PHE A 168 -19.20 -8.61 -38.28
N LYS A 169 -20.08 -9.60 -38.37
CA LYS A 169 -20.52 -10.20 -39.64
C LYS A 169 -21.34 -9.22 -40.47
N GLN A 170 -22.15 -8.38 -39.79
CA GLN A 170 -22.91 -7.30 -40.39
C GLN A 170 -22.78 -6.04 -39.51
N PHE A 171 -22.52 -4.90 -40.16
CA PHE A 171 -22.51 -3.57 -39.55
C PHE A 171 -23.09 -2.58 -40.57
N GLU A 172 -24.41 -2.55 -40.70
CA GLU A 172 -25.12 -1.77 -41.72
C GLU A 172 -25.65 -0.47 -41.12
N ILE A 173 -25.24 0.67 -41.68
CA ILE A 173 -25.78 1.99 -41.32
C ILE A 173 -26.76 2.40 -42.41
N ARG A 174 -28.06 2.49 -42.08
CA ARG A 174 -29.05 3.04 -43.02
C ARG A 174 -29.16 4.55 -42.86
N ILE A 175 -29.05 5.26 -43.98
CA ILE A 175 -29.13 6.71 -44.06
C ILE A 175 -30.24 7.09 -45.02
N HIS A 176 -31.17 7.92 -44.58
CA HIS A 176 -32.15 8.55 -45.47
C HIS A 176 -31.45 9.64 -46.31
N LYS A 177 -31.09 9.32 -47.57
CA LYS A 177 -30.30 10.18 -48.46
C LYS A 177 -30.79 11.65 -48.53
N PRO A 178 -32.09 11.95 -48.68
CA PRO A 178 -32.54 13.34 -48.77
C PRO A 178 -32.27 14.15 -47.50
N THR A 179 -32.56 13.59 -46.33
CA THR A 179 -32.43 14.30 -45.04
C THR A 179 -31.06 14.12 -44.38
N GLN A 180 -30.22 13.21 -44.89
CA GLN A 180 -28.97 12.78 -44.26
C GLN A 180 -29.14 12.36 -42.79
N THR A 181 -30.30 11.79 -42.46
CA THR A 181 -30.60 11.25 -41.13
C THR A 181 -30.24 9.77 -41.08
N ILE A 182 -29.73 9.31 -39.94
CA ILE A 182 -29.54 7.88 -39.71
C ILE A 182 -30.92 7.31 -39.37
N GLU A 183 -31.35 6.28 -40.07
CA GLU A 183 -32.59 5.56 -39.77
C GLU A 183 -32.34 4.47 -38.73
N TYR A 184 -31.28 3.69 -38.90
CA TYR A 184 -30.87 2.65 -37.95
C TYR A 184 -29.42 2.20 -38.18
N LEU A 185 -28.89 1.44 -37.21
CA LEU A 185 -27.69 0.62 -37.33
C LEU A 185 -28.05 -0.84 -37.05
N ASP A 186 -27.79 -1.75 -37.99
CA ASP A 186 -27.93 -3.20 -37.78
C ASP A 186 -26.54 -3.80 -37.52
N VAL A 187 -26.41 -4.56 -36.42
CA VAL A 187 -25.15 -5.20 -36.00
C VAL A 187 -25.36 -6.69 -35.75
N GLN A 188 -24.47 -7.52 -36.31
CA GLN A 188 -24.41 -8.95 -36.05
C GLN A 188 -22.98 -9.35 -35.71
N LEU A 189 -22.82 -10.07 -34.59
CA LEU A 189 -21.52 -10.62 -34.20
C LEU A 189 -21.13 -11.78 -35.12
N ASN A 190 -19.86 -11.86 -35.48
CA ASN A 190 -19.35 -13.00 -36.26
C ASN A 190 -19.33 -14.28 -35.42
N ASP A 191 -19.68 -15.41 -36.04
CA ASP A 191 -19.73 -16.73 -35.42
C ASP A 191 -18.38 -17.10 -34.77
N SER A 192 -17.27 -16.73 -35.39
CA SER A 192 -15.91 -16.92 -34.87
C SER A 192 -15.61 -16.20 -33.55
N TYR A 193 -16.40 -15.18 -33.20
CA TYR A 193 -16.21 -14.36 -31.99
C TYR A 193 -17.36 -14.45 -31.00
N GLN A 194 -18.35 -15.33 -31.21
CA GLN A 194 -19.48 -15.48 -30.28
C GLN A 194 -19.01 -15.76 -28.84
N TYR A 195 -17.96 -16.55 -28.67
CA TYR A 195 -17.38 -16.89 -27.37
C TYR A 195 -16.87 -15.68 -26.57
N LEU A 196 -16.64 -14.54 -27.23
CA LEU A 196 -16.23 -13.31 -26.54
C LEU A 196 -17.36 -12.74 -25.67
N LEU A 197 -18.62 -12.92 -26.07
CA LEU A 197 -19.77 -12.28 -25.43
C LEU A 197 -20.82 -13.29 -24.93
N ASN A 198 -20.81 -14.51 -25.42
CA ASN A 198 -21.78 -15.55 -25.09
C ASN A 198 -21.11 -16.70 -24.34
N ASN A 199 -21.87 -17.43 -23.52
CA ASN A 199 -21.41 -18.61 -22.77
C ASN A 199 -20.25 -18.37 -21.79
N LEU A 200 -20.22 -17.18 -21.18
CA LEU A 200 -19.14 -16.72 -20.28
C LEU A 200 -19.06 -17.49 -18.93
N GLY A 201 -19.89 -18.52 -18.72
CA GLY A 201 -19.98 -19.32 -17.49
C GLY A 201 -19.31 -20.69 -17.52
N MET A 202 -18.83 -21.18 -18.67
CA MET A 202 -18.21 -22.52 -18.80
C MET A 202 -16.68 -22.48 -18.58
N GLY A 203 -16.25 -22.00 -17.40
CA GLY A 203 -14.84 -22.06 -16.97
C GLY A 203 -13.87 -21.15 -17.75
N GLY A 204 -14.37 -20.05 -18.33
CA GLY A 204 -13.53 -19.03 -19.00
C GLY A 204 -13.18 -17.88 -18.07
N GLN A 205 -11.99 -17.28 -18.25
CA GLN A 205 -11.66 -16.02 -17.59
C GLN A 205 -12.45 -14.88 -18.28
N TYR A 206 -13.16 -14.08 -17.49
CA TYR A 206 -13.99 -12.98 -18.00
C TYR A 206 -13.71 -11.68 -17.23
N THR A 207 -13.91 -10.56 -17.94
CA THR A 207 -13.84 -9.23 -17.37
C THR A 207 -15.26 -8.69 -17.23
N SER A 208 -15.58 -8.13 -16.06
CA SER A 208 -16.89 -7.54 -15.79
C SER A 208 -16.80 -6.23 -15.01
N PHE A 209 -17.49 -5.20 -15.47
CA PHE A 209 -17.57 -3.89 -14.81
C PHE A 209 -18.87 -3.13 -15.17
N LYS A 210 -19.17 -2.06 -14.41
CA LYS A 210 -20.36 -1.23 -14.65
C LYS A 210 -20.16 -0.38 -15.91
N LEU A 211 -21.05 -0.52 -16.89
CA LEU A 211 -20.92 0.20 -18.16
C LEU A 211 -20.97 1.73 -17.96
N LEU A 212 -21.88 2.23 -17.14
CA LEU A 212 -21.99 3.66 -16.83
C LEU A 212 -20.74 4.23 -16.14
N GLU A 213 -20.01 3.41 -15.38
CA GLU A 213 -18.74 3.83 -14.76
C GLU A 213 -17.66 3.99 -15.84
N PHE A 214 -17.53 2.99 -16.73
CA PHE A 214 -16.63 3.03 -17.87
C PHE A 214 -16.91 4.21 -18.81
N GLN A 215 -18.19 4.45 -19.12
CA GLN A 215 -18.58 5.51 -20.05
C GLN A 215 -18.19 6.90 -19.55
N ARG A 216 -18.15 7.10 -18.23
CA ARG A 216 -17.73 8.36 -17.57
C ARG A 216 -16.22 8.57 -17.53
N VAL A 217 -15.41 7.53 -17.73
CA VAL A 217 -13.95 7.65 -17.83
C VAL A 217 -13.60 8.53 -19.02
N ARG A 218 -12.75 9.53 -18.82
CA ARG A 218 -12.25 10.43 -19.88
C ARG A 218 -10.83 10.07 -20.26
N GLY A 219 -10.48 10.24 -21.52
CA GLY A 219 -9.21 9.91 -22.17
C GLY A 219 -9.20 8.51 -22.79
N LYS A 220 -8.70 8.40 -24.03
CA LYS A 220 -8.54 7.10 -24.72
C LYS A 220 -7.67 6.12 -23.92
N TYR A 221 -6.52 6.60 -23.44
CA TYR A 221 -5.57 5.79 -22.66
C TYR A 221 -6.15 5.37 -21.32
N ALA A 222 -6.91 6.25 -20.65
CA ALA A 222 -7.59 5.92 -19.40
C ALA A 222 -8.65 4.84 -19.59
N LYS A 223 -9.44 4.88 -20.68
CA LYS A 223 -10.44 3.85 -20.98
C LYS A 223 -9.81 2.49 -21.27
N THR A 224 -8.76 2.46 -22.10
CA THR A 224 -8.03 1.22 -22.38
C THR A 224 -7.44 0.64 -21.10
N LEU A 225 -6.76 1.47 -20.29
CA LEU A 225 -6.16 1.02 -19.05
C LEU A 225 -7.21 0.62 -18.00
N TYR A 226 -8.33 1.33 -17.88
CA TYR A 226 -9.45 0.95 -17.01
C TYR A 226 -9.89 -0.49 -17.28
N ARG A 227 -10.07 -0.82 -18.55
CA ARG A 227 -10.50 -2.15 -19.01
C ARG A 227 -9.49 -3.22 -18.60
N LEU A 228 -8.21 -3.00 -18.90
CA LEU A 228 -7.13 -3.92 -18.52
C LEU A 228 -7.07 -4.10 -16.99
N LEU A 229 -7.13 -3.02 -16.21
CA LEU A 229 -7.10 -3.10 -14.75
C LEU A 229 -8.32 -3.82 -14.17
N LYS A 230 -9.52 -3.68 -14.76
CA LYS A 230 -10.73 -4.38 -14.29
C LYS A 230 -10.66 -5.90 -14.49
N GLN A 231 -9.86 -6.39 -15.44
CA GLN A 231 -9.58 -7.83 -15.58
C GLN A 231 -8.89 -8.37 -14.32
N TYR A 232 -7.90 -7.64 -13.81
CA TYR A 232 -7.09 -8.02 -12.65
C TYR A 232 -7.64 -7.48 -11.33
N LYS A 233 -8.94 -7.16 -11.28
CA LYS A 233 -9.56 -6.58 -10.08
C LYS A 233 -9.49 -7.49 -8.85
N SER A 234 -9.42 -8.80 -9.07
CA SER A 234 -9.33 -9.81 -8.02
C SER A 234 -7.92 -9.97 -7.46
N THR A 235 -6.86 -9.56 -8.15
CA THR A 235 -5.48 -9.62 -7.65
C THR A 235 -4.96 -8.24 -7.22
N GLY A 236 -5.46 -7.17 -7.84
CA GLY A 236 -4.97 -5.81 -7.61
C GLY A 236 -3.64 -5.51 -8.32
N ILE A 237 -3.16 -6.42 -9.17
CA ILE A 237 -1.87 -6.31 -9.87
C ILE A 237 -2.04 -6.65 -11.34
N LEU A 238 -1.60 -5.75 -12.22
CA LEU A 238 -1.49 -5.95 -13.66
C LEU A 238 -0.04 -5.75 -14.08
N SER A 239 0.63 -6.79 -14.57
CA SER A 239 1.97 -6.72 -15.17
C SER A 239 1.84 -6.90 -16.68
N VAL A 240 2.39 -5.98 -17.48
CA VAL A 240 2.36 -6.05 -18.95
C VAL A 240 3.77 -5.82 -19.49
N GLU A 241 4.17 -6.60 -20.50
CA GLU A 241 5.41 -6.35 -21.24
C GLU A 241 5.35 -4.96 -21.90
N TRP A 242 6.49 -4.27 -21.98
CA TRP A 242 6.54 -2.87 -22.36
C TRP A 242 6.14 -2.60 -23.82
N THR A 243 6.63 -3.41 -24.77
CA THR A 243 6.22 -3.30 -26.17
C THR A 243 4.72 -3.56 -26.31
N GLN A 244 4.22 -4.57 -25.62
CA GLN A 244 2.83 -4.91 -25.60
C GLN A 244 1.96 -3.79 -25.00
N PHE A 245 2.38 -3.19 -23.89
CA PHE A 245 1.69 -2.05 -23.29
C PHE A 245 1.55 -0.90 -24.29
N ARG A 246 2.61 -0.61 -25.06
CA ARG A 246 2.56 0.43 -26.10
C ARG A 246 1.60 0.08 -27.22
N GLU A 247 1.56 -1.18 -27.64
CA GLU A 247 0.66 -1.66 -28.68
C GLU A 247 -0.80 -1.61 -28.22
N LEU A 248 -1.13 -2.17 -27.06
CA LEU A 248 -2.50 -2.21 -26.52
C LEU A 248 -3.10 -0.82 -26.34
N LEU A 249 -2.29 0.16 -25.92
CA LEU A 249 -2.72 1.55 -25.77
C LEU A 249 -2.66 2.37 -27.07
N ASP A 250 -2.11 1.81 -28.14
CA ASP A 250 -1.83 2.52 -29.40
C ASP A 250 -1.06 3.83 -29.14
N ILE A 251 0.09 3.68 -28.46
CA ILE A 251 0.99 4.79 -28.14
C ILE A 251 1.84 5.11 -29.37
N PRO A 252 1.93 6.39 -29.80
CA PRO A 252 2.75 6.78 -30.94
C PRO A 252 4.20 6.30 -30.83
N LYS A 253 4.79 5.86 -31.95
CA LYS A 253 6.16 5.29 -31.96
C LYS A 253 7.23 6.33 -31.57
N ASP A 254 6.99 7.58 -31.91
CA ASP A 254 7.82 8.75 -31.62
C ASP A 254 7.75 9.22 -30.15
N TYR A 255 6.81 8.70 -29.36
CA TYR A 255 6.76 9.00 -27.93
C TYR A 255 7.95 8.36 -27.20
N ASP A 256 8.83 9.23 -26.70
CA ASP A 256 9.87 8.90 -25.75
C ASP A 256 9.28 8.60 -24.36
N MET A 257 10.13 8.15 -23.44
CA MET A 257 9.70 7.78 -22.08
C MET A 257 9.03 8.97 -21.35
N THR A 258 9.55 10.17 -21.55
CA THR A 258 9.06 11.40 -20.93
C THR A 258 7.65 11.74 -21.40
N ASN A 259 7.39 11.64 -22.71
CA ASN A 259 6.10 11.89 -23.32
C ASN A 259 5.08 10.84 -22.89
N ILE A 260 5.47 9.56 -22.77
CA ILE A 260 4.61 8.51 -22.22
C ILE A 260 4.22 8.83 -20.77
N ASP A 261 5.18 9.22 -19.93
CA ASP A 261 4.90 9.59 -18.54
C ASP A 261 3.96 10.80 -18.45
N LYS A 262 4.23 11.85 -19.24
CA LYS A 262 3.46 13.11 -19.19
C LYS A 262 2.07 13.00 -19.80
N PHE A 263 1.95 12.40 -20.98
CA PHE A 263 0.73 12.47 -21.80
C PHE A 263 -0.10 11.18 -21.78
N VAL A 264 0.50 10.04 -21.41
CA VAL A 264 -0.22 8.76 -21.31
C VAL A 264 -0.50 8.44 -19.84
N LEU A 265 0.54 8.13 -19.07
CA LEU A 265 0.41 7.57 -17.72
C LEU A 265 -0.14 8.61 -16.73
N LYS A 266 0.44 9.82 -16.66
CA LYS A 266 -0.01 10.85 -15.72
C LYS A 266 -1.47 11.25 -15.94
N ILE A 267 -1.88 11.42 -17.21
CA ILE A 267 -3.26 11.79 -17.56
C ILE A 267 -4.21 10.62 -17.24
N ALA A 268 -3.87 9.39 -17.66
CA ALA A 268 -4.71 8.22 -17.41
C ALA A 268 -4.89 7.96 -15.91
N LEU A 269 -3.82 7.97 -15.12
CA LEU A 269 -3.89 7.76 -13.68
C LEU A 269 -4.69 8.84 -12.96
N LYS A 270 -4.55 10.11 -13.38
CA LYS A 270 -5.34 11.21 -12.80
C LYS A 270 -6.84 10.98 -12.95
N GLU A 271 -7.28 10.47 -14.10
CA GLU A 271 -8.69 10.14 -14.34
C GLU A 271 -9.13 8.89 -13.59
N LEU A 272 -8.32 7.82 -13.61
CA LEU A 272 -8.67 6.54 -12.98
C LEU A 272 -8.72 6.61 -11.45
N ARG A 273 -7.85 7.41 -10.82
CA ARG A 273 -7.83 7.59 -9.34
C ARG A 273 -9.11 8.21 -8.76
N LYS A 274 -10.05 8.65 -9.60
CA LYS A 274 -11.37 9.12 -9.17
C LYS A 274 -12.37 7.98 -8.97
N ILE A 275 -11.99 6.74 -9.27
CA ILE A 275 -12.89 5.60 -9.40
C ILE A 275 -12.41 4.46 -8.50
N TYR A 276 -13.32 3.85 -7.74
CA TYR A 276 -13.04 2.64 -6.97
C TYR A 276 -12.82 1.41 -7.88
N PRO A 277 -11.76 0.60 -7.70
CA PRO A 277 -10.77 0.57 -6.60
C PRO A 277 -9.39 1.21 -6.93
N PHE A 278 -9.37 2.19 -7.82
CA PHE A 278 -8.15 2.74 -8.40
C PHE A 278 -7.67 4.02 -7.69
N GLU A 279 -8.23 4.41 -6.54
CA GLU A 279 -7.87 5.64 -5.82
C GLU A 279 -6.37 5.74 -5.50
N HIS A 280 -5.74 4.58 -5.26
CA HIS A 280 -4.31 4.45 -4.97
C HIS A 280 -3.53 3.81 -6.13
N LEU A 281 -4.08 3.84 -7.36
CA LEU A 281 -3.42 3.28 -8.54
C LEU A 281 -2.02 3.87 -8.72
N SER A 282 -1.02 3.00 -8.70
CA SER A 282 0.39 3.33 -8.95
C SER A 282 0.97 2.38 -9.99
N TYR A 283 2.13 2.75 -10.56
CA TYR A 283 2.85 1.86 -11.46
C TYR A 283 4.36 1.84 -11.15
N LYS A 284 5.01 0.74 -11.54
CA LYS A 284 6.46 0.56 -11.53
C LYS A 284 6.90 0.10 -12.91
N LYS A 285 8.01 0.65 -13.41
CA LYS A 285 8.64 0.22 -14.67
C LYS A 285 9.81 -0.70 -14.34
N GLU A 286 9.68 -1.97 -14.67
CA GLU A 286 10.75 -2.94 -14.54
C GLU A 286 11.75 -2.77 -15.67
N ARG A 287 13.03 -2.95 -15.35
CA ARG A 287 14.15 -2.74 -16.28
C ARG A 287 15.06 -3.95 -16.25
N ARG A 288 15.79 -4.19 -17.35
CA ARG A 288 16.80 -5.27 -17.35
C ARG A 288 17.90 -4.98 -16.34
N SER A 289 18.36 -6.01 -15.64
CA SER A 289 19.42 -5.91 -14.63
C SER A 289 20.71 -5.28 -15.21
N HIS A 290 21.11 -5.71 -16.41
CA HIS A 290 22.34 -5.25 -17.08
C HIS A 290 22.14 -3.99 -17.95
N ASP A 291 20.91 -3.60 -18.26
CA ASP A 291 20.61 -2.37 -19.02
C ASP A 291 19.45 -1.61 -18.38
N LYS A 292 19.83 -0.67 -17.49
CA LYS A 292 18.90 0.20 -16.77
C LYS A 292 18.25 1.27 -17.67
N ARG A 293 18.54 1.32 -18.97
CA ARG A 293 17.85 2.20 -19.92
C ARG A 293 16.63 1.52 -20.55
N LYS A 294 16.66 0.19 -20.69
CA LYS A 294 15.57 -0.57 -21.34
C LYS A 294 14.53 -1.04 -20.32
N VAL A 295 13.34 -0.45 -20.41
CA VAL A 295 12.14 -0.92 -19.69
C VAL A 295 11.64 -2.21 -20.37
N THR A 296 11.36 -3.23 -19.57
CA THR A 296 10.86 -4.53 -20.05
C THR A 296 9.39 -4.72 -19.71
N HIS A 297 8.94 -4.27 -18.54
CA HIS A 297 7.56 -4.42 -18.12
C HIS A 297 7.09 -3.15 -17.40
N ILE A 298 5.77 -2.98 -17.37
CA ILE A 298 5.10 -2.03 -16.50
C ILE A 298 4.10 -2.77 -15.62
N ASP A 299 4.26 -2.59 -14.32
CA ASP A 299 3.41 -3.20 -13.29
C ASP A 299 2.52 -2.11 -12.70
N PHE A 300 1.22 -2.34 -12.69
CA PHE A 300 0.22 -1.50 -12.04
C PHE A 300 -0.27 -2.16 -10.76
N TYR A 301 -0.43 -1.36 -9.70
CA TYR A 301 -0.86 -1.79 -8.37
C TYR A 301 -2.06 -0.97 -7.93
N PHE A 302 -3.11 -1.62 -7.42
CA PHE A 302 -4.34 -0.98 -6.94
C PHE A 302 -5.09 -1.86 -5.92
N GLU A 303 -6.17 -1.34 -5.31
CA GLU A 303 -6.87 -2.05 -4.24
C GLU A 303 -7.57 -3.31 -4.79
N GLN A 304 -7.27 -4.47 -4.20
CA GLN A 304 -7.86 -5.76 -4.57
C GLN A 304 -9.35 -5.84 -4.20
N LEU A 305 -10.16 -6.38 -5.11
CA LEU A 305 -11.55 -6.76 -4.89
C LEU A 305 -11.63 -8.26 -4.61
N PRO A 306 -11.78 -8.71 -3.35
CA PRO A 306 -12.00 -10.12 -3.07
C PRO A 306 -13.29 -10.59 -3.75
N GLU A 307 -13.28 -11.81 -4.27
CA GLU A 307 -14.48 -12.45 -4.80
C GLU A 307 -15.49 -12.62 -3.66
N GLY A 308 -16.62 -11.90 -3.74
CA GLY A 308 -17.79 -12.19 -2.89
C GLY A 308 -18.17 -11.19 -1.78
N GLU A 309 -17.38 -10.14 -1.47
CA GLU A 309 -17.77 -9.20 -0.39
C GLU A 309 -18.47 -7.92 -0.89
N ASN A 310 -19.62 -7.60 -0.29
CA ASN A 310 -20.46 -6.46 -0.66
C ASN A 310 -19.85 -5.10 -0.26
N LYS A 311 -19.90 -4.11 -1.17
CA LYS A 311 -19.37 -2.73 -1.02
C LYS A 311 -19.70 -2.03 0.32
N LYS A 312 -20.84 -2.35 0.95
CA LYS A 312 -21.26 -1.76 2.23
C LYS A 312 -20.42 -2.23 3.43
N GLN A 313 -20.01 -3.49 3.46
CA GLN A 313 -19.17 -4.06 4.54
C GLN A 313 -17.76 -3.48 4.50
N LYS A 314 -17.16 -3.33 3.31
CA LYS A 314 -15.85 -2.68 3.15
C LYS A 314 -15.86 -1.21 3.54
N GLN A 315 -16.89 -0.44 3.18
CA GLN A 315 -16.97 0.97 3.59
C GLN A 315 -17.14 1.10 5.10
N ALA A 316 -17.90 0.20 5.74
CA ALA A 316 -17.99 0.12 7.19
C ALA A 316 -16.66 -0.28 7.84
N ASN A 317 -15.95 -1.27 7.29
CA ASN A 317 -14.64 -1.73 7.80
C ASN A 317 -13.53 -0.69 7.58
N LYS A 318 -13.53 0.02 6.45
CA LYS A 318 -12.59 1.11 6.15
C LYS A 318 -12.84 2.32 7.06
N GLN A 319 -14.11 2.64 7.35
CA GLN A 319 -14.46 3.65 8.34
C GLN A 319 -14.11 3.21 9.77
N ARG A 320 -14.26 1.93 10.11
CA ARG A 320 -13.89 1.36 11.41
C ARG A 320 -12.37 1.40 11.60
N ALA A 321 -11.60 0.91 10.63
CA ALA A 321 -10.14 1.00 10.62
C ALA A 321 -9.64 2.46 10.64
N GLN A 322 -10.27 3.40 9.92
CA GLN A 322 -9.92 4.82 10.01
C GLN A 322 -10.21 5.43 11.39
N ARG A 323 -11.29 5.00 12.07
CA ARG A 323 -11.59 5.42 13.44
C ARG A 323 -10.58 4.83 14.43
N ASP A 324 -10.24 3.56 14.27
CA ASP A 324 -9.29 2.85 15.13
C ASP A 324 -7.87 3.43 14.99
N ILE A 325 -7.42 3.72 13.76
CA ILE A 325 -6.13 4.40 13.51
C ILE A 325 -6.13 5.81 14.12
N LYS A 326 -7.23 6.57 14.01
CA LYS A 326 -7.33 7.89 14.64
C LYS A 326 -7.32 7.82 16.17
N LEU A 327 -7.95 6.81 16.76
CA LEU A 327 -7.94 6.56 18.21
C LEU A 327 -6.53 6.20 18.69
N VAL A 328 -5.83 5.31 17.97
CA VAL A 328 -4.44 4.96 18.27
C VAL A 328 -3.50 6.16 18.11
N ALA A 329 -3.66 6.96 17.06
CA ALA A 329 -2.87 8.17 16.85
C ALA A 329 -3.12 9.23 17.94
N TRP A 330 -4.37 9.40 18.39
CA TRP A 330 -4.72 10.30 19.49
C TRP A 330 -4.13 9.82 20.83
N ASP A 331 -4.15 8.51 21.11
CA ASP A 331 -3.55 7.96 22.32
C ASP A 331 -2.02 8.11 22.29
N ILE A 332 -1.37 7.84 21.16
CA ILE A 332 0.07 8.09 20.96
C ILE A 332 0.39 9.57 21.16
N HIS A 333 -0.39 10.49 20.59
CA HIS A 333 -0.17 11.92 20.74
C HIS A 333 -0.35 12.38 22.20
N ASN A 334 -1.36 11.87 22.91
CA ASN A 334 -1.56 12.13 24.34
C ASN A 334 -0.45 11.55 25.22
N GLN A 335 0.05 10.35 24.88
CA GLN A 335 1.17 9.71 25.57
C GLN A 335 2.47 10.49 25.33
N ILE A 336 2.70 10.98 24.11
CA ILE A 336 3.85 11.85 23.76
C ILE A 336 3.73 13.20 24.48
N ALA A 337 2.56 13.84 24.50
CA ALA A 337 2.34 15.10 25.21
C ALA A 337 2.54 14.94 26.73
N LYS A 338 2.05 13.85 27.34
CA LYS A 338 2.30 13.51 28.75
C LYS A 338 3.77 13.23 29.03
N ARG A 339 4.47 12.52 28.13
CA ARG A 339 5.91 12.24 28.25
C ARG A 339 6.76 13.49 28.05
N ASN A 340 6.40 14.38 27.13
CA ASN A 340 7.13 15.63 26.89
C ASN A 340 6.92 16.62 28.06
N ALA A 341 5.69 16.76 28.58
CA ALA A 341 5.44 17.57 29.78
C ALA A 341 6.22 17.03 31.00
N LYS A 342 6.26 15.70 31.16
CA LYS A 342 7.00 15.04 32.24
C LYS A 342 8.52 15.10 32.05
N ALA A 343 9.03 14.94 30.83
CA ALA A 343 10.45 15.03 30.51
C ALA A 343 10.98 16.46 30.63
N THR A 344 10.21 17.48 30.24
CA THR A 344 10.59 18.89 30.43
C THR A 344 10.56 19.29 31.91
N MET A 345 9.64 18.76 32.73
CA MET A 345 9.61 19.02 34.17
C MET A 345 10.65 18.22 34.96
N GLU A 346 10.90 16.96 34.62
CA GLU A 346 11.95 16.13 35.23
C GLU A 346 13.34 16.66 34.89
N ALA A 347 13.58 17.12 33.65
CA ALA A 347 14.82 17.79 33.27
C ALA A 347 15.03 19.11 34.02
N ARG A 348 14.00 19.97 34.11
CA ARG A 348 14.05 21.21 34.92
C ARG A 348 14.28 20.94 36.40
N PHE A 349 13.72 19.84 36.93
CA PHE A 349 13.94 19.42 38.32
C PHE A 349 15.34 18.87 38.56
N LEU A 350 15.89 18.12 37.61
CA LEU A 350 17.27 17.63 37.68
C LEU A 350 18.28 18.78 37.60
N GLU A 351 18.05 19.76 36.73
CA GLU A 351 18.82 21.00 36.69
C GLU A 351 18.70 21.81 38.00
N LEU A 352 17.50 21.89 38.58
CA LEU A 352 17.30 22.56 39.87
C LEU A 352 18.10 21.87 40.99
N LYS A 353 18.16 20.54 41.00
CA LYS A 353 18.94 19.76 41.98
C LYS A 353 20.45 20.02 41.90
N THR A 354 20.98 20.49 40.77
CA THR A 354 22.41 20.86 40.71
C THR A 354 22.76 22.04 41.59
N LEU A 355 21.77 22.81 42.08
CA LEU A 355 22.01 23.90 43.02
C LEU A 355 22.21 23.41 44.47
N ILE A 356 21.94 22.14 44.77
CA ILE A 356 22.14 21.58 46.10
C ILE A 356 23.63 21.65 46.47
N GLY A 357 23.91 22.13 47.67
CA GLY A 357 25.28 22.34 48.17
C GLY A 357 25.84 23.73 47.89
N TYR A 358 25.24 24.51 46.97
CA TYR A 358 25.65 25.90 46.74
C TYR A 358 25.29 26.77 47.96
N GLN A 359 26.18 27.72 48.25
CA GLN A 359 26.03 28.68 49.34
C GLN A 359 25.96 30.10 48.79
N PHE A 360 25.02 30.87 49.32
CA PHE A 360 24.78 32.26 48.94
C PHE A 360 24.88 33.14 50.18
N ARG A 361 25.53 34.30 50.04
CA ARG A 361 25.71 35.28 51.11
C ARG A 361 24.78 36.46 50.89
N HIS A 362 23.97 36.76 51.90
CA HIS A 362 23.14 37.95 51.94
C HIS A 362 23.97 39.19 52.26
N ASN A 363 23.52 40.37 51.83
CA ASN A 363 24.19 41.64 52.09
C ASN A 363 24.39 41.95 53.60
N ASN A 364 23.58 41.36 54.48
CA ASN A 364 23.71 41.49 55.94
C ASN A 364 24.63 40.43 56.60
N GLY A 365 25.35 39.62 55.81
CA GLY A 365 26.28 38.60 56.29
C GLY A 365 25.69 37.21 56.53
N THR A 366 24.37 37.03 56.40
CA THR A 366 23.73 35.71 56.56
C THR A 366 24.10 34.78 55.40
N ILE A 367 24.44 33.52 55.70
CA ILE A 367 24.70 32.50 54.68
C ILE A 367 23.48 31.59 54.53
N LEU A 368 23.03 31.44 53.30
CA LEU A 368 21.97 30.55 52.88
C LEU A 368 22.57 29.41 52.08
N LYS A 369 22.31 28.17 52.50
CA LYS A 369 22.72 26.96 51.80
C LYS A 369 21.48 26.29 51.21
N ILE A 370 21.58 25.87 49.95
CA ILE A 370 20.55 25.04 49.34
C ILE A 370 20.80 23.60 49.77
N ASP A 371 19.85 23.01 50.49
CA ASP A 371 19.98 21.68 51.09
C ASP A 371 19.25 20.61 50.28
N ASN A 372 18.11 20.94 49.67
CA ASN A 372 17.34 20.01 48.88
C ASN A 372 16.45 20.70 47.84
N ALA A 373 15.94 19.94 46.88
CA ALA A 373 14.84 20.32 46.02
C ALA A 373 13.83 19.17 45.96
N THR A 374 12.54 19.44 46.21
CA THR A 374 11.48 18.43 46.16
C THR A 374 10.45 18.73 45.08
N PHE A 375 9.78 17.69 44.61
CA PHE A 375 8.72 17.77 43.61
C PHE A 375 7.43 17.23 44.22
N GLU A 376 6.48 18.11 44.48
CA GLU A 376 5.26 17.77 45.21
C GLU A 376 4.06 18.32 44.44
N LYS A 377 3.02 17.49 44.23
CA LYS A 377 1.77 17.88 43.54
C LYS A 377 1.99 18.63 42.21
N ASN A 378 2.97 18.18 41.42
CA ASN A 378 3.34 18.76 40.13
C ASN A 378 3.97 20.18 40.21
N GLN A 379 4.53 20.54 41.36
CA GLN A 379 5.23 21.81 41.62
C GLN A 379 6.62 21.54 42.20
N MET A 380 7.61 22.34 41.79
CA MET A 380 8.99 22.23 42.30
C MET A 380 9.21 23.18 43.47
N PHE A 381 9.88 22.67 44.50
CA PHE A 381 10.24 23.46 45.67
C PHE A 381 11.73 23.39 45.92
N LEU A 382 12.33 24.54 46.19
CA LEU A 382 13.71 24.67 46.64
C LEU A 382 13.70 24.80 48.16
N HIS A 383 14.40 23.89 48.85
CA HIS A 383 14.60 23.97 50.28
C HIS A 383 15.92 24.70 50.52
N VAL A 384 15.89 25.60 51.50
CA VAL A 384 17.03 26.41 51.89
C VAL A 384 17.20 26.40 53.40
N LEU A 385 18.45 26.38 53.82
CA LEU A 385 18.85 26.46 55.23
C LEU A 385 19.63 27.75 55.45
N THR A 386 19.22 28.49 56.47
CA THR A 386 20.01 29.57 57.06
C THR A 386 20.41 29.18 58.48
N ASN A 387 21.36 29.88 59.09
CA ASN A 387 21.80 29.61 60.46
C ASN A 387 20.67 29.70 61.52
N LYS A 388 19.52 30.28 61.17
CA LYS A 388 18.41 30.51 62.09
C LYS A 388 17.16 29.69 61.77
N ASN A 389 16.86 29.42 60.49
CA ASN A 389 15.62 28.73 60.07
C ASN A 389 15.78 27.96 58.75
N SER A 390 14.94 26.94 58.54
CA SER A 390 14.70 26.28 57.26
C SER A 390 13.49 26.91 56.55
N GLN A 391 13.59 27.14 55.24
CA GLN A 391 12.51 27.70 54.42
C GLN A 391 12.37 26.94 53.10
N LYS A 392 11.16 26.94 52.54
CA LYS A 392 10.81 26.25 51.31
C LYS A 392 10.21 27.24 50.31
N PHE A 393 10.83 27.36 49.14
CA PHE A 393 10.38 28.26 48.07
C PHE A 393 9.75 27.50 46.91
N LEU A 394 8.59 27.95 46.44
CA LEU A 394 7.99 27.47 45.20
C LEU A 394 8.75 28.05 44.00
N VAL A 395 9.24 27.19 43.12
CA VAL A 395 10.06 27.60 41.96
C VAL A 395 9.64 26.87 40.69
N SER A 396 9.85 27.49 39.53
CA SER A 396 9.45 26.95 38.23
C SER A 396 10.60 26.33 37.43
N ASN A 397 11.85 26.71 37.69
CA ASN A 397 13.08 26.17 37.13
C ASN A 397 14.31 26.75 37.87
N LYS A 398 15.52 26.29 37.50
CA LYS A 398 16.80 26.74 38.08
C LYS A 398 17.04 28.26 37.95
N ALA A 399 16.74 28.84 36.79
CA ALA A 399 16.97 30.27 36.53
C ALA A 399 16.09 31.14 37.43
N PHE A 400 14.80 30.83 37.51
CA PHE A 400 13.85 31.50 38.40
C PHE A 400 14.26 31.40 39.87
N ALA A 401 14.77 30.24 40.29
CA ALA A 401 15.26 30.05 41.66
C ALA A 401 16.46 30.96 42.00
N LEU A 402 17.40 31.12 41.06
CA LEU A 402 18.56 32.00 41.21
C LEU A 402 18.16 33.49 41.20
N GLU A 403 17.25 33.88 40.30
CA GLU A 403 16.70 35.24 40.27
C GLU A 403 15.96 35.58 41.56
N LEU A 404 15.15 34.65 42.08
CA LEU A 404 14.45 34.82 43.36
C LEU A 404 15.43 35.08 44.51
N LEU A 405 16.53 34.33 44.59
CA LEU A 405 17.56 34.56 45.62
C LEU A 405 18.28 35.90 45.43
N PHE A 406 18.60 36.27 44.19
CA PHE A 406 19.26 37.54 43.87
C PHE A 406 18.41 38.76 44.24
N VAL A 407 17.12 38.76 43.89
CA VAL A 407 16.17 39.83 44.24
C VAL A 407 16.00 39.95 45.75
N ASN A 408 16.12 38.84 46.49
CA ASN A 408 16.12 38.82 47.95
C ASN A 408 17.50 39.14 48.58
N GLY A 409 18.43 39.73 47.81
CA GLY A 409 19.69 40.26 48.35
C GLY A 409 20.80 39.25 48.58
N TYR A 410 20.72 38.04 48.00
CA TYR A 410 21.73 36.98 48.11
C TYR A 410 22.65 36.92 46.88
N SER A 411 23.95 36.75 47.12
CA SER A 411 24.99 36.59 46.08
C SER A 411 25.77 35.29 46.25
N LEU A 412 26.23 34.68 45.15
CA LEU A 412 26.92 33.39 45.19
C LEU A 412 28.30 33.51 45.87
N LYS A 413 28.60 32.60 46.81
CA LYS A 413 29.88 32.53 47.50
C LYS A 413 30.95 31.88 46.58
N LYS A 414 32.02 32.61 46.24
CA LYS A 414 32.97 32.30 45.15
C LYS A 414 33.97 31.16 45.42
N ASP A 415 34.07 30.61 46.63
CA ASP A 415 35.17 29.69 47.01
C ASP A 415 34.95 28.20 46.63
N ASN A 416 33.94 27.86 45.82
CA ASN A 416 33.47 26.47 45.61
C ASN A 416 33.75 25.86 44.21
N LEU A 417 34.79 26.29 43.50
CA LEU A 417 35.15 25.67 42.21
C LEU A 417 36.46 24.88 42.34
N LEU A 418 36.34 23.55 42.47
CA LEU A 418 37.17 22.48 41.86
C LEU A 418 37.03 21.17 42.66
N GLU A 419 36.52 20.12 42.00
CA GLU A 419 37.17 18.80 41.83
C GLU A 419 36.25 17.87 41.01
N GLU A 420 36.80 17.32 39.94
CA GLU A 420 36.23 16.21 39.15
C GLU A 420 36.12 14.96 40.03
N ILE A 421 35.00 14.24 39.96
CA ILE A 421 34.83 12.94 40.60
C ILE A 421 34.48 11.91 39.53
N ASP A 422 35.41 10.96 39.30
CA ASP A 422 35.17 9.74 38.54
C ASP A 422 33.96 8.96 39.10
N PRO A 423 33.22 8.22 38.26
CA PRO A 423 31.99 7.54 38.70
C PRO A 423 32.27 6.56 39.86
N PRO A 424 31.48 6.59 40.95
CA PRO A 424 31.81 5.86 42.17
C PRO A 424 31.62 4.35 42.00
N SER A 425 32.62 3.58 42.45
CA SER A 425 32.66 2.12 42.49
C SER A 425 32.06 1.50 43.78
N ILE A 426 31.37 2.30 44.61
CA ILE A 426 30.90 1.94 45.97
C ILE A 426 29.46 2.45 46.20
N HIS A 427 28.62 1.68 46.90
CA HIS A 427 27.20 2.03 47.12
C HIS A 427 27.03 3.13 48.17
N PRO A 428 26.26 4.20 47.90
CA PRO A 428 26.25 5.41 48.73
C PRO A 428 25.46 5.34 50.05
N ILE A 429 24.92 4.17 50.43
CA ILE A 429 24.13 4.00 51.67
C ILE A 429 24.76 2.98 52.62
N THR A 430 25.45 1.96 52.10
CA THR A 430 25.97 0.84 52.90
C THR A 430 27.49 0.88 53.08
N ASN A 431 28.19 1.77 52.36
CA ASN A 431 29.64 1.91 52.36
C ASN A 431 30.43 0.62 52.06
N GLU A 432 29.78 -0.37 51.46
CA GLU A 432 30.41 -1.56 50.90
C GLU A 432 30.53 -1.43 49.37
N PRO A 433 31.50 -2.09 48.73
CA PRO A 433 31.51 -2.23 47.27
C PRO A 433 30.17 -2.84 46.84
N ILE A 434 29.58 -2.43 45.72
CA ILE A 434 28.32 -3.00 45.22
C ILE A 434 28.57 -4.48 44.87
N LYS A 435 28.48 -5.36 45.89
CA LYS A 435 28.81 -6.79 45.81
C LYS A 435 27.59 -7.66 45.54
N GLU A 436 26.37 -7.15 45.72
CA GLU A 436 25.13 -7.95 45.68
C GLU A 436 24.91 -8.73 44.36
N PHE A 437 25.51 -8.27 43.26
CA PHE A 437 25.44 -8.96 41.98
C PHE A 437 26.80 -9.12 41.28
N ALA A 438 27.88 -8.68 41.91
CA ALA A 438 29.23 -8.71 41.33
C ALA A 438 29.66 -10.13 40.96
N GLN A 439 29.23 -11.13 41.72
CA GLN A 439 29.54 -12.55 41.45
C GLN A 439 28.94 -13.07 40.13
N TYR A 440 27.93 -12.41 39.57
CA TYR A 440 27.28 -12.79 38.31
C TYR A 440 27.81 -11.99 37.11
N ILE A 441 28.34 -10.79 37.32
CA ILE A 441 28.87 -9.94 36.24
C ILE A 441 30.11 -10.60 35.63
N GLY A 442 30.16 -10.67 34.31
CA GLY A 442 31.24 -11.28 33.54
C GLY A 442 31.15 -12.81 33.42
N LYS A 443 30.21 -13.46 34.10
CA LYS A 443 29.96 -14.90 33.96
C LYS A 443 29.19 -15.20 32.66
N THR A 444 29.55 -16.32 32.02
CA THR A 444 28.88 -16.83 30.82
C THR A 444 27.88 -17.90 31.22
N ILE A 445 26.66 -17.80 30.72
CA ILE A 445 25.60 -18.79 30.89
C ILE A 445 25.29 -19.48 29.56
N HIS A 446 24.84 -20.73 29.63
CA HIS A 446 24.46 -21.55 28.49
C HIS A 446 22.94 -21.64 28.43
N ILE A 447 22.37 -21.15 27.33
CA ILE A 447 20.94 -21.27 27.07
C ILE A 447 20.76 -22.10 25.82
N THR A 448 20.27 -23.32 25.99
CA THR A 448 19.91 -24.22 24.89
C THR A 448 18.45 -24.00 24.51
N ASN A 449 18.21 -23.66 23.26
CA ASN A 449 16.88 -23.55 22.69
C ASN A 449 16.53 -24.84 21.95
N ASN A 450 15.55 -25.58 22.48
CA ASN A 450 15.08 -26.85 21.93
C ASN A 450 13.89 -26.69 20.98
N ASN A 451 13.42 -25.46 20.71
CA ASN A 451 12.32 -25.18 19.79
C ASN A 451 12.81 -25.01 18.35
N VAL A 452 13.49 -26.01 17.80
CA VAL A 452 13.89 -25.98 16.39
C VAL A 452 13.63 -27.35 15.76
N ASP A 453 12.66 -27.41 14.85
CA ASP A 453 12.33 -28.61 14.03
C ASP A 453 13.50 -29.09 13.14
N GLN A 454 14.66 -28.41 13.19
CA GLN A 454 15.83 -28.64 12.33
C GLN A 454 17.11 -29.01 13.10
N CYS A 455 17.09 -29.19 14.43
CA CYS A 455 18.27 -29.62 15.19
C CYS A 455 17.88 -30.41 16.47
N PRO A 456 17.96 -31.75 16.46
CA PRO A 456 17.57 -32.59 17.60
C PRO A 456 18.38 -32.35 18.88
N GLU A 457 19.59 -31.80 18.75
CA GLU A 457 20.52 -31.56 19.87
C GLU A 457 20.32 -30.19 20.54
N GLY A 458 19.46 -29.32 20.00
CA GLY A 458 19.20 -27.96 20.50
C GLY A 458 20.36 -26.98 20.23
N ILE A 459 20.04 -25.72 19.90
CA ILE A 459 21.07 -24.71 19.67
C ILE A 459 21.43 -24.06 21.00
N THR A 460 22.67 -24.23 21.46
CA THR A 460 23.18 -23.62 22.70
C THR A 460 23.86 -22.29 22.41
N SER A 461 23.36 -21.21 23.02
CA SER A 461 23.98 -19.89 22.98
C SER A 461 24.73 -19.60 24.28
N TYR A 462 25.92 -19.02 24.14
CA TYR A 462 26.78 -18.58 25.24
C TYR A 462 26.56 -17.09 25.48
N LEU A 463 25.98 -16.74 26.63
CA LEU A 463 25.63 -15.35 26.93
C LEU A 463 26.43 -14.86 28.13
N LYS A 464 27.19 -13.77 27.96
CA LYS A 464 27.93 -13.12 29.04
C LYS A 464 27.06 -12.07 29.72
N ILE A 465 26.98 -12.11 31.04
CA ILE A 465 26.28 -11.08 31.82
C ILE A 465 27.15 -9.84 31.88
N THR A 466 26.67 -8.72 31.35
CA THR A 466 27.45 -7.47 31.25
C THR A 466 27.07 -6.44 32.30
N ARG A 467 25.80 -6.42 32.73
CA ARG A 467 25.31 -5.46 33.72
C ARG A 467 24.09 -6.01 34.46
N ILE A 468 23.98 -5.70 35.74
CA ILE A 468 22.79 -5.98 36.55
C ILE A 468 22.38 -4.70 37.26
N VAL A 469 21.10 -4.34 37.16
CA VAL A 469 20.53 -3.13 37.75
C VAL A 469 19.23 -3.46 38.46
N LYS A 470 19.08 -3.02 39.71
CA LYS A 470 17.80 -3.08 40.41
C LYS A 470 16.91 -1.92 39.95
N LEU A 471 15.72 -2.24 39.50
CA LEU A 471 14.72 -1.29 39.02
C LEU A 471 13.95 -0.71 40.22
N ASN A 472 13.34 0.45 40.01
CA ASN A 472 12.64 1.22 41.05
C ASN A 472 11.42 0.48 41.66
N ASP A 473 10.97 -0.60 41.03
CA ASP A 473 9.87 -1.46 41.48
C ASP A 473 10.36 -2.78 42.10
N ASN A 474 11.61 -2.81 42.57
CA ASN A 474 12.31 -3.95 43.17
C ASN A 474 12.60 -5.14 42.23
N ARG A 475 12.26 -5.06 40.94
CA ARG A 475 12.68 -6.05 39.93
C ARG A 475 14.16 -5.88 39.57
N ILE A 476 14.78 -6.92 39.04
CA ILE A 476 16.21 -6.90 38.69
C ILE A 476 16.36 -7.09 37.18
N CYS A 477 17.00 -6.14 36.52
CA CYS A 477 17.31 -6.17 35.10
C CYS A 477 18.73 -6.69 34.88
N VAL A 478 18.87 -7.73 34.05
CA VAL A 478 20.13 -8.38 33.70
C VAL A 478 20.39 -8.19 32.22
N SER A 479 21.41 -7.41 31.88
CA SER A 479 21.91 -7.24 30.52
C SER A 479 22.85 -8.39 30.18
N VAL A 480 22.62 -9.00 29.01
CA VAL A 480 23.41 -10.10 28.48
C VAL A 480 23.89 -9.79 27.07
N GLN A 481 25.07 -10.30 26.73
CA GLN A 481 25.68 -10.17 25.41
C GLN A 481 26.01 -11.56 24.88
N ASP A 482 25.72 -11.82 23.61
CA ASP A 482 26.10 -13.05 22.93
C ASP A 482 27.63 -13.06 22.74
N VAL A 483 28.30 -14.12 23.20
CA VAL A 483 29.76 -14.22 23.14
C VAL A 483 30.23 -14.38 21.69
N ASP A 484 29.48 -15.11 20.87
CA ASP A 484 29.82 -15.36 19.46
C ASP A 484 29.38 -14.22 18.55
N LYS A 485 28.39 -13.42 18.99
CA LYS A 485 27.79 -12.31 18.23
C LYS A 485 27.65 -11.03 19.09
N PRO A 486 28.75 -10.39 19.50
CA PRO A 486 28.74 -9.28 20.46
C PRO A 486 27.96 -8.05 19.99
N ASP A 487 27.84 -7.84 18.67
CA ASP A 487 27.12 -6.71 18.06
C ASP A 487 25.59 -6.90 18.02
N LYS A 488 25.09 -8.09 18.37
CA LYS A 488 23.65 -8.40 18.36
C LYS A 488 23.00 -7.89 19.64
N LEU A 489 22.09 -6.91 19.50
CA LEU A 489 21.31 -6.39 20.62
C LEU A 489 20.33 -7.45 21.15
N LEU A 490 20.60 -7.93 22.37
CA LEU A 490 19.73 -8.87 23.07
C LEU A 490 18.81 -8.13 24.04
N LYS A 491 17.57 -8.63 24.17
CA LYS A 491 16.64 -8.13 25.19
C LYS A 491 17.16 -8.52 26.58
N PRO A 492 17.19 -7.60 27.55
CA PRO A 492 17.62 -7.92 28.91
C PRO A 492 16.63 -8.86 29.59
N PHE A 493 17.15 -9.73 30.47
CA PHE A 493 16.33 -10.59 31.31
C PHE A 493 15.85 -9.82 32.54
N ILE A 494 14.56 -9.93 32.87
CA ILE A 494 13.97 -9.24 34.02
C ILE A 494 13.58 -10.28 35.08
N ALA A 495 14.31 -10.29 36.20
CA ALA A 495 13.96 -11.07 37.36
C ALA A 495 12.97 -10.33 38.27
N LYS A 496 12.00 -11.06 38.82
CA LYS A 496 10.99 -10.50 39.73
C LYS A 496 11.60 -10.05 41.07
N ASP A 497 12.58 -10.80 41.54
CA ASP A 497 13.31 -10.57 42.78
C ASP A 497 14.68 -11.29 42.72
N GLU A 498 15.47 -11.18 43.80
CA GLU A 498 16.79 -11.81 43.89
C GLU A 498 16.75 -13.34 43.89
N LYS A 499 15.69 -13.95 44.46
CA LYS A 499 15.52 -15.41 44.49
C LYS A 499 15.30 -15.95 43.07
N HIS A 500 14.53 -15.25 42.26
CA HIS A 500 14.31 -15.56 40.85
C HIS A 500 15.59 -15.42 40.02
N LEU A 501 16.41 -14.39 40.30
CA LEU A 501 17.73 -14.26 39.68
C LEU A 501 18.66 -15.43 40.04
N LYS A 502 18.76 -15.78 41.32
CA LYS A 502 19.58 -16.91 41.81
C LYS A 502 19.19 -18.23 41.15
N ASN A 503 17.88 -18.50 41.07
CA ASN A 503 17.36 -19.73 40.45
C ASN A 503 17.60 -19.76 38.93
N TRP A 504 17.40 -18.62 38.25
CA TRP A 504 17.68 -18.50 36.83
C TRP A 504 19.16 -18.70 36.53
N PHE A 505 20.05 -18.08 37.32
CA PHE A 505 21.48 -18.24 37.15
C PHE A 505 21.93 -19.69 37.38
N LYS A 506 21.50 -20.35 38.48
CA LYS A 506 21.81 -21.77 38.73
C LYS A 506 21.32 -22.73 37.63
N LYS A 507 20.24 -22.38 36.93
CA LYS A 507 19.69 -23.20 35.85
C LYS A 507 20.54 -23.14 34.57
N HIS A 508 21.19 -22.01 34.31
CA HIS A 508 21.85 -21.71 33.05
C HIS A 508 23.38 -21.55 33.17
N TYR A 509 23.90 -21.41 34.38
CA TYR A 509 25.32 -21.40 34.68
C TYR A 509 25.74 -22.84 35.04
N ARG A 510 26.54 -23.47 34.17
CA ARG A 510 27.15 -24.78 34.39
C ARG A 510 28.66 -24.66 34.32
#